data_AF-A0A267E866-F1
#
_entry.id   AF-A0A267E866-F1
#
_cell.length_a   1.000
_cell.length_b   1.000
_cell.length_c   1.000
_cell.angle_alpha   90.00
_cell.angle_beta   90.00
_cell.angle_gamma   90.00
#
_symmetry.space_group_name_H-M   'P 1'
#
loop_
_entity.id
_entity.type
_entity.pdbx_description
1 polymer ?
#
loop_
_entity_poly.entity_id
_entity_poly.type
_entity_poly.pdbx_seq_one_letter_code
_entity_poly.pdbx_strand_id
1 'polypeptide(L)'
;LEVMTRPPSKQKNKKPTAKRVILFDEAKRAEYLTGFHKRKVERRKLALRKAADELKEEKRLLKERHEALVLQRAGVLAPDMQMIECQPVTEELPEHTVTVTELDLQPTAAPAQQSGPSQPLPAISKKSFNKKLKDELKMKPNKRKFQRKSKKKTKGKKRSKR
;
A
#
# COMPACT_ATOMS: atom_id res chain seq x y z
N LEU A 1 25.37 7.91 51.66
CA LEU A 1 24.48 8.37 50.56
C LEU A 1 24.13 9.83 50.84
N GLU A 2 24.91 10.76 50.30
CA GLU A 2 24.67 12.20 50.49
C GLU A 2 23.75 12.71 49.37
N VAL A 3 22.56 13.18 49.73
CA VAL A 3 21.54 13.63 48.78
C VAL A 3 21.83 15.08 48.42
N MET A 4 22.43 15.32 47.25
CA MET A 4 22.56 16.65 46.68
C MET A 4 21.17 17.22 46.36
N THR A 5 20.68 18.14 47.18
CA THR A 5 19.46 18.89 46.87
C THR A 5 19.80 20.11 46.01
N ARG A 6 19.00 20.35 44.95
CA ARG A 6 19.21 21.50 44.06
C ARG A 6 18.89 22.80 44.80
N PRO A 7 19.72 23.86 44.63
CA PRO A 7 19.46 25.15 45.25
C PRO A 7 18.15 25.77 44.72
N PRO A 8 17.44 26.56 45.53
CA PRO A 8 16.16 27.15 45.14
C PRO A 8 16.35 28.12 43.97
N SER A 9 15.67 27.84 42.85
CA SER A 9 15.70 28.72 41.69
C SER A 9 15.00 30.04 42.01
N LYS A 10 15.72 31.17 41.95
CA LYS A 10 15.12 32.50 42.03
C LYS A 10 14.13 32.68 40.88
N GLN A 11 12.83 32.70 41.19
CA GLN A 11 11.79 32.99 40.21
C GLN A 11 11.97 34.44 39.75
N LYS A 12 12.60 34.62 38.57
CA LYS A 12 12.66 35.93 37.93
C LYS A 12 11.23 36.35 37.61
N ASN A 13 10.77 37.47 38.16
CA ASN A 13 9.51 38.11 37.80
C ASN A 13 9.51 38.41 36.30
N LYS A 14 8.98 37.48 35.50
CA LYS A 14 8.81 37.68 34.06
C LYS A 14 7.71 38.72 33.89
N LYS A 15 8.07 39.89 33.35
CA LYS A 15 7.09 40.90 32.95
C LYS A 15 6.02 40.23 32.08
N PRO A 16 4.72 40.52 32.27
CA PRO A 16 3.67 39.91 31.48
C PRO A 16 3.94 40.18 30.01
N THR A 17 4.19 39.12 29.24
CA THR A 17 4.42 39.24 27.81
C THR A 17 3.14 39.75 27.16
N ALA A 18 3.28 40.69 26.22
CA ALA A 18 2.13 41.27 25.53
C ALA A 18 1.26 40.16 24.91
N LYS A 19 -0.06 40.33 25.01
CA LYS A 19 -1.04 39.36 24.48
C LYS A 19 -0.82 39.24 22.96
N ARG A 20 -0.43 38.05 22.50
CA ARG A 20 -0.32 37.75 21.07
C ARG A 20 -1.71 37.61 20.48
N VAL A 21 -2.10 38.57 19.64
CA VAL A 21 -3.35 38.53 18.89
C VAL A 21 -3.10 37.75 17.59
N ILE A 22 -3.84 36.66 17.40
CA ILE A 22 -3.83 35.91 16.14
C ILE A 22 -4.98 36.42 15.29
N LEU A 23 -4.65 37.15 14.23
CA LEU A 23 -5.62 37.58 13.22
C LEU A 23 -5.62 36.54 12.10
N PHE A 24 -6.80 36.00 11.82
CA PHE A 24 -6.99 35.10 10.69
C PHE A 24 -7.50 35.88 9.49
N ASP A 25 -6.96 35.56 8.33
CA ASP A 25 -7.57 35.91 7.06
C ASP A 25 -8.90 35.14 6.95
N GLU A 26 -10.01 35.88 6.96
CA GLU A 26 -11.35 35.30 6.97
C GLU A 26 -11.64 34.47 5.71
N ALA A 27 -11.07 34.84 4.56
CA ALA A 27 -11.26 34.11 3.31
C ALA A 27 -10.58 32.73 3.39
N LYS A 28 -9.32 32.69 3.82
CA LYS A 28 -8.58 31.44 4.04
C LYS A 28 -9.23 30.59 5.13
N ARG A 29 -9.75 31.22 6.19
CA ARG A 29 -10.48 30.53 7.25
C ARG A 29 -11.78 29.92 6.74
N ALA A 30 -12.54 30.63 5.91
CA ALA A 30 -13.77 30.12 5.32
C ALA A 30 -13.50 28.96 4.37
N GLU A 31 -12.46 29.07 3.52
CA GLU A 31 -12.02 27.97 2.67
C GLU A 31 -11.55 26.76 3.50
N TYR A 32 -10.82 27.00 4.58
CA TYR A 32 -10.41 25.94 5.48
C TYR A 32 -11.63 25.27 6.15
N LEU A 33 -12.58 26.03 6.68
CA LEU A 33 -13.75 25.49 7.37
C LEU A 33 -14.77 24.82 6.44
N THR A 34 -14.87 25.20 5.18
CA THR A 34 -15.86 24.64 4.24
C THR A 34 -15.24 23.64 3.25
N GLY A 35 -13.95 23.77 2.95
CA GLY A 35 -13.19 22.97 1.99
C GLY A 35 -12.84 21.54 2.44
N PHE A 36 -13.56 20.96 3.39
CA PHE A 36 -13.31 19.59 3.86
C PHE A 36 -13.40 18.55 2.74
N HIS A 37 -14.36 18.70 1.81
CA HIS A 37 -14.49 17.80 0.67
C HIS A 37 -13.26 17.90 -0.25
N LYS A 38 -12.84 19.13 -0.60
CA LYS A 38 -11.61 19.38 -1.37
C LYS A 38 -10.41 18.69 -0.72
N ARG A 39 -10.16 18.95 0.57
CA ARG A 39 -9.03 18.32 1.29
C ARG A 39 -9.14 16.80 1.37
N LYS A 40 -10.35 16.25 1.51
CA LYS A 40 -10.57 14.79 1.53
C LYS A 40 -10.22 14.18 0.17
N VAL A 41 -10.60 14.83 -0.92
CA VAL A 41 -10.25 14.42 -2.28
C VAL A 41 -8.74 14.54 -2.50
N GLU A 42 -8.13 15.65 -2.13
CA GLU A 42 -6.67 15.86 -2.23
C GLU A 42 -5.89 14.79 -1.48
N ARG A 43 -6.25 14.51 -0.21
CA ARG A 43 -5.61 13.43 0.56
C ARG A 43 -5.75 12.07 -0.12
N ARG A 44 -6.93 11.75 -0.67
CA ARG A 44 -7.15 10.48 -1.40
C ARG A 44 -6.29 10.42 -2.66
N LYS A 45 -6.25 11.51 -3.44
CA LYS A 45 -5.46 11.60 -4.66
C LYS A 45 -3.96 11.45 -4.36
N LEU A 46 -3.48 12.09 -3.30
CA LEU A 46 -2.09 11.98 -2.85
C LEU A 46 -1.74 10.56 -2.41
N ALA A 47 -2.61 9.90 -1.63
CA ALA A 47 -2.39 8.51 -1.22
C ALA A 47 -2.35 7.55 -2.43
N LEU A 48 -3.27 7.73 -3.39
CA LEU A 48 -3.30 6.93 -4.62
C LEU A 48 -2.05 7.16 -5.49
N ARG A 49 -1.59 8.41 -5.60
CA ARG A 49 -0.38 8.74 -6.34
C ARG A 49 0.85 8.09 -5.71
N LYS A 50 1.02 8.22 -4.39
CA LYS A 50 2.13 7.58 -3.67
C LYS A 50 2.15 6.06 -3.86
N ALA A 51 1.01 5.40 -3.67
CA ALA A 51 0.93 3.95 -3.89
C ALA A 51 1.23 3.55 -5.34
N ALA A 52 0.82 4.36 -6.32
CA ALA A 52 1.12 4.08 -7.73
C ALA A 52 2.61 4.29 -8.05
N ASP A 53 3.26 5.27 -7.42
CA ASP A 53 4.68 5.54 -7.59
C ASP A 53 5.52 4.42 -6.93
N GLU A 54 5.17 4.00 -5.71
CA GLU A 54 5.79 2.85 -5.00
C GLU A 54 5.70 1.56 -5.85
N LEU A 55 4.52 1.24 -6.39
CA LEU A 55 4.34 0.05 -7.25
C LEU A 55 5.15 0.10 -8.55
N LYS A 56 5.40 1.28 -9.10
CA LYS A 56 6.23 1.43 -10.30
C LYS A 56 7.70 1.20 -9.97
N GLU A 57 8.17 1.73 -8.85
CA GLU A 57 9.54 1.55 -8.37
C GLU A 57 9.82 0.08 -8.05
N GLU A 58 8.91 -0.60 -7.34
CA GLU A 58 9.02 -2.04 -7.07
C GLU A 58 9.10 -2.86 -8.36
N LYS A 59 8.23 -2.58 -9.34
CA LYS A 59 8.24 -3.26 -10.64
C LYS A 59 9.54 -3.02 -11.39
N ARG A 60 10.08 -1.80 -11.34
CA ARG A 60 11.35 -1.47 -11.98
C ARG A 60 12.50 -2.24 -11.34
N LEU A 61 12.58 -2.25 -10.01
CA LEU A 61 13.61 -2.98 -9.28
C LEU A 61 13.54 -4.48 -9.55
N LEU A 62 12.33 -5.04 -9.63
CA LEU A 62 12.14 -6.46 -9.93
C LEU A 62 12.61 -6.82 -11.35
N LYS A 63 12.34 -5.96 -12.33
CA LYS A 63 12.84 -6.12 -13.71
C LYS A 63 14.36 -6.06 -13.76
N GLU A 64 14.96 -5.05 -13.14
CA GLU A 64 16.43 -4.90 -13.10
C GLU A 64 17.10 -6.11 -12.43
N ARG A 65 16.54 -6.63 -11.33
CA ARG A 65 17.02 -7.86 -10.68
C ARG A 65 16.87 -9.08 -11.58
N HIS A 66 15.75 -9.21 -12.27
CA HIS A 66 15.52 -10.32 -13.19
C HIS A 66 16.49 -10.28 -14.38
N GLU A 67 16.68 -9.11 -14.99
CA GLU A 67 17.65 -8.92 -16.08
C GLU A 67 19.08 -9.22 -15.63
N ALA A 68 19.48 -8.77 -14.44
CA ALA A 68 20.78 -9.09 -13.87
C ALA A 68 20.96 -10.60 -13.63
N LEU A 69 19.94 -11.30 -13.13
CA LEU A 69 19.97 -12.75 -12.94
C LEU A 69 20.05 -13.47 -14.29
N VAL A 70 19.28 -13.05 -15.30
CA VAL A 70 19.33 -13.61 -16.65
C VAL A 70 20.72 -13.42 -17.27
N LEU A 71 21.33 -12.24 -17.14
CA LEU A 71 22.68 -11.98 -17.62
C LEU A 71 23.72 -12.82 -16.87
N GLN A 72 23.61 -12.96 -15.55
CA GLN A 72 24.49 -13.82 -14.77
C GLN A 72 24.35 -15.28 -15.20
N ARG A 73 23.10 -15.76 -15.38
CA ARG A 73 22.80 -17.11 -15.86
C ARG A 73 23.37 -17.33 -17.26
N ALA A 74 23.17 -16.38 -18.18
CA ALA A 74 23.69 -16.44 -19.55
C ALA A 74 25.22 -16.40 -19.59
N GLY A 75 25.87 -15.60 -18.74
CA GLY A 75 27.33 -15.57 -18.60
C GLY A 75 27.93 -16.86 -18.02
N VAL A 76 27.13 -17.65 -17.30
CA VAL A 76 27.49 -19.01 -16.85
C VAL A 76 27.21 -20.07 -17.93
N LEU A 77 26.37 -19.76 -18.93
CA LEU A 77 25.86 -20.71 -19.92
C LEU A 77 26.51 -20.63 -21.31
N ALA A 78 27.52 -19.79 -21.53
CA ALA A 78 28.26 -19.78 -22.79
C ALA A 78 29.76 -19.50 -22.58
N PRO A 79 30.73 -20.23 -23.19
CA PRO A 79 30.60 -21.44 -24.02
C PRO A 79 31.73 -22.46 -23.73
N ASP A 80 31.37 -23.56 -23.07
CA ASP A 80 32.03 -24.86 -23.32
C ASP A 80 30.98 -25.96 -23.09
N MET A 81 29.81 -25.78 -23.71
CA MET A 81 28.98 -26.92 -24.13
C MET A 81 29.67 -27.57 -25.34
N GLN A 82 30.90 -28.02 -25.14
CA GLN A 82 31.44 -29.09 -25.97
C GLN A 82 30.41 -30.19 -25.88
N MET A 83 29.90 -30.56 -27.05
CA MET A 83 29.04 -31.70 -27.23
C MET A 83 29.61 -32.85 -26.42
N ILE A 84 29.04 -33.11 -25.24
CA ILE A 84 29.25 -34.37 -24.57
C ILE A 84 28.53 -35.33 -25.48
N GLU A 85 29.26 -35.94 -26.41
CA GLU A 85 28.79 -37.12 -27.11
C GLU A 85 28.62 -38.19 -26.03
N CYS A 86 27.43 -38.21 -25.41
CA CYS A 86 27.00 -39.22 -24.48
C CYS A 86 26.85 -40.54 -25.25
N GLN A 87 27.97 -41.17 -25.54
CA GLN A 87 27.98 -42.53 -26.06
C GLN A 87 27.48 -43.47 -24.96
N PRO A 88 26.62 -44.46 -25.26
CA PRO A 88 26.09 -45.37 -24.26
C PRO A 88 27.23 -46.17 -23.63
N VAL A 89 27.48 -45.95 -22.33
CA VAL A 89 28.52 -46.65 -21.58
C VAL A 89 27.92 -47.93 -21.02
N THR A 90 28.51 -49.07 -21.41
CA THR A 90 28.16 -50.38 -20.88
C THR A 90 29.27 -50.84 -19.95
N GLU A 91 28.96 -50.99 -18.68
CA GLU A 91 29.90 -51.51 -17.68
C GLU A 91 29.51 -52.95 -17.34
N GLU A 92 30.47 -53.88 -17.48
CA GLU A 92 30.29 -55.28 -17.11
C GLU A 92 30.76 -55.50 -15.67
N LEU A 93 29.83 -55.80 -14.78
CA LEU A 93 30.10 -56.19 -13.40
C LEU A 93 30.09 -57.73 -13.28
N PRO A 94 30.71 -58.31 -12.24
CA PRO A 94 30.94 -59.76 -12.15
C PRO A 94 29.71 -60.67 -12.24
N GLU A 95 28.51 -60.15 -11.95
CA GLU A 95 27.25 -60.92 -11.98
C GLU A 95 26.22 -60.39 -13.00
N HIS A 96 26.43 -59.21 -13.61
CA HIS A 96 25.47 -58.60 -14.54
C HIS A 96 26.07 -57.41 -15.30
N THR A 97 25.45 -57.05 -16.43
CA THR A 97 25.84 -55.89 -17.24
C THR A 97 24.87 -54.73 -17.04
N VAL A 98 25.40 -53.51 -16.90
CA VAL A 98 24.60 -52.28 -16.76
C VAL A 98 24.87 -51.37 -17.95
N THR A 99 23.84 -51.12 -18.77
CA THR A 99 23.87 -50.17 -19.90
C THR A 99 23.22 -48.85 -19.47
N VAL A 100 24.00 -47.78 -19.37
CA VAL A 100 23.46 -46.44 -19.11
C VAL A 100 23.19 -45.77 -20.45
N THR A 101 21.90 -45.54 -20.76
CA THR A 101 21.44 -44.84 -21.97
C THR A 101 20.72 -43.56 -21.57
N GLU A 102 20.96 -42.48 -22.30
CA GLU A 102 20.22 -41.23 -22.11
C GLU A 102 18.80 -41.41 -22.65
N LEU A 103 17.80 -41.16 -21.79
CA LEU A 103 16.41 -41.07 -22.24
C LEU A 103 16.21 -39.68 -22.82
N ASP A 104 15.93 -39.60 -24.12
CA ASP A 104 15.53 -38.35 -24.76
C ASP A 104 14.15 -37.96 -24.21
N LEU A 105 14.12 -37.12 -23.16
CA LEU A 105 12.92 -36.45 -22.69
C LEU A 105 12.58 -35.34 -23.69
N GLN A 106 12.21 -35.74 -24.91
CA GLN A 106 11.46 -34.83 -25.76
C GLN A 106 10.26 -34.35 -24.95
N PRO A 107 9.92 -33.05 -24.96
CA PRO A 107 8.66 -32.59 -24.43
C PRO A 107 7.59 -33.20 -25.32
N THR A 108 7.18 -34.42 -25.01
CA THR A 108 5.98 -35.00 -25.60
C THR A 108 4.93 -33.96 -25.30
N ALA A 109 4.37 -33.38 -26.35
CA ALA A 109 3.20 -32.53 -26.29
C ALA A 109 1.97 -33.36 -25.89
N ALA A 110 2.13 -34.32 -24.97
CA ALA A 110 1.07 -34.63 -24.05
C ALA A 110 0.68 -33.28 -23.43
N PRO A 111 -0.58 -32.87 -23.51
CA PRO A 111 -1.00 -31.67 -22.81
C PRO A 111 -0.65 -31.92 -21.36
N ALA A 112 0.43 -31.27 -20.89
CA ALA A 112 0.57 -30.94 -19.50
C ALA A 112 -0.82 -30.50 -19.09
N GLN A 113 -1.41 -31.15 -18.09
CA GLN A 113 -2.60 -30.63 -17.46
C GLN A 113 -2.23 -29.23 -17.03
N GLN A 114 -2.55 -28.27 -17.90
CA GLN A 114 -2.44 -26.88 -17.61
C GLN A 114 -3.35 -26.75 -16.41
N SER A 115 -2.75 -26.56 -15.23
CA SER A 115 -3.39 -25.71 -14.26
C SER A 115 -3.61 -24.41 -15.04
N GLY A 116 -4.85 -24.28 -15.55
CA GLY A 116 -5.16 -23.37 -16.64
C GLY A 116 -4.75 -21.95 -16.31
N PRO A 117 -4.71 -21.05 -17.31
CA PRO A 117 -4.63 -19.62 -17.02
C PRO A 117 -5.65 -19.34 -15.92
N SER A 118 -5.19 -18.81 -14.77
CA SER A 118 -6.08 -18.47 -13.67
C SER A 118 -7.17 -17.61 -14.29
N GLN A 119 -8.37 -18.17 -14.35
CA GLN A 119 -9.51 -17.52 -14.97
C GLN A 119 -9.54 -16.12 -14.37
N PRO A 120 -9.50 -15.05 -15.19
CA PRO A 120 -9.61 -13.71 -14.65
C PRO A 120 -10.89 -13.70 -13.84
N LEU A 121 -10.75 -13.59 -12.51
CA LEU A 121 -11.87 -13.63 -11.58
C LEU A 121 -12.94 -12.71 -12.15
N PRO A 122 -14.20 -13.18 -12.26
CA PRO A 122 -15.26 -12.42 -12.89
C PRO A 122 -15.23 -11.03 -12.30
N ALA A 123 -15.10 -10.01 -13.16
CA ALA A 123 -14.93 -8.62 -12.74
C ALA A 123 -16.08 -8.28 -11.79
N ILE A 124 -15.81 -8.39 -10.48
CA ILE A 124 -16.83 -8.25 -9.46
C ILE A 124 -17.30 -6.81 -9.62
N SER A 125 -18.55 -6.64 -10.06
CA SER A 125 -19.09 -5.32 -10.26
C SER A 125 -18.82 -4.53 -8.98
N LYS A 126 -18.15 -3.37 -9.09
CA LYS A 126 -17.77 -2.56 -7.92
C LYS A 126 -18.99 -2.24 -7.04
N LYS A 127 -20.21 -2.38 -7.56
CA LYS A 127 -21.47 -2.23 -6.82
C LYS A 127 -21.80 -3.41 -5.88
N SER A 128 -21.52 -4.67 -6.22
CA SER A 128 -21.79 -5.82 -5.35
C SER A 128 -20.73 -6.02 -4.27
N PHE A 129 -19.45 -5.79 -4.60
CA PHE A 129 -18.34 -5.89 -3.65
C PHE A 129 -18.44 -4.87 -2.49
N ASN A 130 -18.82 -3.62 -2.80
CA ASN A 130 -18.98 -2.56 -1.81
C ASN A 130 -20.19 -2.75 -0.87
N LYS A 131 -21.14 -3.64 -1.20
CA LYS A 131 -22.23 -4.03 -0.28
C LYS A 131 -21.73 -5.05 0.74
N LYS A 132 -21.10 -6.15 0.29
CA LYS A 132 -20.53 -7.17 1.18
C LYS A 132 -19.53 -6.58 2.18
N LEU A 133 -18.61 -5.72 1.74
CA LEU A 133 -17.65 -5.07 2.64
C LEU A 133 -18.30 -4.17 3.71
N LYS A 134 -19.46 -3.56 3.46
CA LYS A 134 -20.18 -2.74 4.46
C LYS A 134 -20.89 -3.57 5.51
N ASP A 135 -21.31 -4.78 5.16
CA ASP A 135 -21.97 -5.71 6.08
C ASP A 135 -20.94 -6.50 6.90
N GLU A 136 -19.78 -6.81 6.30
CA GLU A 136 -18.68 -7.58 6.91
C GLU A 136 -17.77 -6.71 7.80
N LEU A 137 -17.44 -5.47 7.40
CA LEU A 137 -17.04 -4.44 8.35
C LEU A 137 -18.30 -4.06 9.13
N LYS A 138 -18.55 -4.70 10.28
CA LYS A 138 -19.60 -4.41 11.26
C LYS A 138 -19.53 -3.00 11.87
N MET A 139 -19.21 -1.98 11.10
CA MET A 139 -19.32 -0.58 11.48
C MET A 139 -20.79 -0.20 11.38
N LYS A 140 -21.59 -0.58 12.38
CA LYS A 140 -22.96 -0.06 12.54
C LYS A 140 -22.83 1.47 12.55
N PRO A 141 -23.23 2.20 11.50
CA PRO A 141 -23.12 3.65 11.52
C PRO A 141 -23.98 4.11 12.69
N ASN A 142 -23.35 4.76 13.67
CA ASN A 142 -24.02 5.20 14.88
C ASN A 142 -25.09 6.20 14.44
N LYS A 143 -26.36 5.75 14.31
CA LYS A 143 -27.51 6.55 13.88
C LYS A 143 -27.94 7.49 15.01
N ARG A 144 -26.98 8.23 15.59
CA ARG A 144 -27.25 9.33 16.52
C ARG A 144 -28.06 10.34 15.73
N LYS A 145 -29.37 10.29 15.89
CA LYS A 145 -30.29 11.30 15.40
C LYS A 145 -29.86 12.61 16.05
N PHE A 146 -29.15 13.44 15.30
CA PHE A 146 -28.76 14.76 15.77
C PHE A 146 -30.07 15.53 15.93
N GLN A 147 -30.51 15.71 17.16
CA GLN A 147 -31.66 16.54 17.48
C GLN A 147 -31.31 17.96 17.00
N ARG A 148 -31.81 18.35 15.82
CA ARG A 148 -31.65 19.71 15.31
C ARG A 148 -32.43 20.59 16.26
N LYS A 149 -31.74 21.28 17.18
CA LYS A 149 -32.37 22.34 17.96
C LYS A 149 -32.87 23.38 16.96
N SER A 150 -34.17 23.38 16.70
CA SER A 150 -34.82 24.41 15.90
C SER A 150 -34.58 25.73 16.63
N LYS A 151 -33.86 26.66 15.99
CA LYS A 151 -33.76 28.02 16.49
C LYS A 151 -35.17 28.61 16.47
N LYS A 152 -35.81 28.71 17.64
CA LYS A 152 -37.08 29.40 17.81
C LYS A 152 -36.84 30.83 17.34
N LYS A 153 -37.40 31.23 16.20
CA LYS A 153 -37.30 32.61 15.72
C LYS A 153 -37.97 33.49 16.76
N THR A 154 -37.18 34.20 17.56
CA THR A 154 -37.69 35.28 18.38
C THR A 154 -38.18 36.35 17.39
N LYS A 155 -39.50 36.56 17.34
CA LYS A 155 -40.05 37.71 16.61
C LYS A 155 -39.49 38.95 17.31
N GLY A 156 -38.54 39.63 16.67
CA GLY A 156 -38.00 40.89 17.16
C GLY A 156 -39.16 41.85 17.39
N LYS A 157 -39.37 42.22 18.66
CA LYS A 157 -40.32 43.26 19.04
C LYS A 157 -39.76 44.57 18.46
N LYS A 158 -40.41 45.11 17.42
CA LYS A 158 -40.04 46.39 16.82
C LYS A 158 -40.01 47.43 17.94
N ARG A 159 -38.84 47.99 18.23
CA ARG A 159 -38.71 49.15 19.10
C ARG A 159 -39.40 50.31 18.39
N SER A 160 -40.51 50.81 18.92
CA SER A 160 -41.08 52.06 18.42
C SER A 160 -40.08 53.17 18.69
N LYS A 161 -39.74 53.93 17.64
CA LYS A 161 -39.01 55.19 17.80
C LYS A 161 -39.89 56.13 18.63
N ARG A 162 -39.29 56.68 19.69
CA ARG A 162 -39.68 57.94 20.31
C ARG A 162 -38.53 58.89 20.07
#